data_AF-A0A9X2MLQ0-F1
#
_entry.id   AF-A0A9X2MLQ0-F1
#
_cell.length_a   1.000
_cell.length_b   1.000
_cell.length_c   1.000
_cell.angle_alpha   90.00
_cell.angle_beta   90.00
_cell.angle_gamma   90.00
#
_symmetry.space_group_name_H-M   'P 1'
#
loop_
_entity.id
_entity.type
_entity.pdbx_description
1 polymer ?
#
loop_
_entity_poly.entity_id
_entity_poly.type
_entity_poly.pdbx_seq_one_letter_code
_entity_poly.pdbx_strand_id
1 'polypeptide(L)'
;MAKKSNGRQAPRQHEKPAEEAKQGNSLKDLLGAATIQKLKAQADEMKLAEQKRKEEKRRQEEEAKKQEQKRLENDFAYLLDNSDPNWGKFK
;
A
#
# COMPACT_ATOMS: atom_id res chain seq x y z
N MET A 1 -3.00 10.26 67.57
CA MET A 1 -4.37 9.70 67.63
C MET A 1 -5.21 10.30 66.51
N ALA A 2 -5.69 9.48 65.57
CA ALA A 2 -6.91 9.74 64.79
C ALA A 2 -7.27 8.44 64.03
N LYS A 3 -8.33 7.77 64.50
CA LYS A 3 -8.92 6.56 63.93
C LYS A 3 -9.67 6.91 62.64
N LYS A 4 -9.48 6.14 61.56
CA LYS A 4 -10.51 5.93 60.55
C LYS A 4 -10.68 4.43 60.33
N SER A 5 -11.86 3.97 60.67
CA SER A 5 -12.30 2.59 60.69
C SER A 5 -13.08 2.21 59.44
N ASN A 6 -13.01 0.91 59.12
CA ASN A 6 -14.11 0.06 58.69
C ASN A 6 -14.43 -0.03 57.18
N GLY A 7 -14.39 -1.26 56.65
CA GLY A 7 -14.91 -1.59 55.33
C GLY A 7 -14.54 -3.00 54.86
N ARG A 8 -15.26 -4.01 55.37
CA ARG A 8 -15.23 -5.43 54.94
C ARG A 8 -15.44 -5.56 53.41
N GLN A 9 -14.78 -6.53 52.77
CA GLN A 9 -15.40 -7.51 51.84
C GLN A 9 -14.36 -8.47 51.24
N ALA A 10 -14.56 -9.76 51.48
CA ALA A 10 -13.91 -10.89 50.79
C ALA A 10 -14.73 -11.29 49.54
N PRO A 11 -14.29 -12.33 48.81
CA PRO A 11 -13.78 -12.28 47.44
C PRO A 11 -14.87 -12.19 46.37
N ARG A 12 -14.66 -11.38 45.33
CA ARG A 12 -15.45 -11.49 44.10
C ARG A 12 -14.82 -12.55 43.20
N GLN A 13 -15.57 -13.62 43.05
CA GLN A 13 -15.45 -14.66 42.05
C GLN A 13 -15.08 -14.01 40.71
N HIS A 14 -13.93 -14.38 40.17
CA HIS A 14 -13.60 -14.08 38.78
C HIS A 14 -14.47 -14.99 37.92
N GLU A 15 -15.65 -14.50 37.57
CA GLU A 15 -16.40 -15.04 36.43
C GLU A 15 -15.54 -14.87 35.18
N LYS A 16 -15.09 -16.00 34.64
CA LYS A 16 -14.42 -16.08 33.35
C LYS A 16 -15.38 -15.53 32.28
N PRO A 17 -15.01 -14.49 31.51
CA PRO A 17 -15.79 -14.13 30.34
C PRO A 17 -15.47 -15.12 29.20
N ALA A 18 -16.46 -15.97 28.90
CA ALA A 18 -16.81 -16.42 27.55
C ALA A 18 -15.64 -16.63 26.56
N GLU A 19 -14.91 -17.73 26.71
CA GLU A 19 -13.95 -18.21 25.71
C GLU A 19 -14.55 -19.30 24.79
N GLU A 20 -15.89 -19.33 24.66
CA GLU A 20 -16.63 -20.34 23.88
C GLU A 20 -17.45 -19.77 22.71
N ALA A 21 -17.30 -18.49 22.37
CA ALA A 21 -18.00 -17.87 21.24
C ALA A 21 -17.10 -17.56 20.02
N LYS A 22 -15.96 -18.25 19.88
CA LYS A 22 -14.95 -17.95 18.83
C LYS A 22 -14.57 -19.13 17.92
N GLN A 23 -15.44 -20.13 17.76
CA GLN A 23 -15.15 -21.26 16.86
C GLN A 23 -16.22 -21.58 15.80
N GLY A 24 -17.27 -20.76 15.67
CA GLY A 24 -18.42 -21.12 14.80
C GLY A 24 -18.76 -20.20 13.63
N ASN A 25 -18.33 -18.94 13.63
CA ASN A 25 -18.76 -18.00 12.59
C ASN A 25 -17.53 -17.53 11.83
N SER A 26 -17.34 -18.09 10.64
CA SER A 26 -16.47 -17.48 9.63
C SER A 26 -16.85 -16.00 9.54
N LEU A 27 -15.89 -15.08 9.40
CA LEU A 27 -16.17 -13.65 9.17
C LEU A 27 -17.20 -13.42 8.06
N LYS A 28 -17.34 -14.40 7.15
CA LYS A 28 -18.35 -14.45 6.09
C LYS A 28 -19.78 -14.72 6.58
N ASP A 29 -19.96 -15.40 7.71
CA ASP A 29 -21.27 -15.64 8.33
C ASP A 29 -21.72 -14.44 9.18
N LEU A 30 -20.79 -13.63 9.68
CA LEU A 30 -21.07 -12.37 10.39
C LEU A 30 -21.36 -11.22 9.41
N LEU A 31 -20.64 -11.16 8.30
CA LEU A 31 -20.86 -10.20 7.23
C LEU A 31 -21.85 -10.80 6.24
N GLY A 32 -23.14 -10.47 6.35
CA GLY A 32 -24.15 -10.98 5.41
C GLY A 32 -23.73 -10.85 3.94
N ALA A 33 -24.19 -11.76 3.08
CA ALA A 33 -23.74 -11.91 1.70
C ALA A 33 -23.73 -10.60 0.88
N ALA A 34 -24.69 -9.69 1.14
CA ALA A 34 -24.74 -8.37 0.52
C ALA A 34 -23.52 -7.49 0.85
N THR A 35 -23.01 -7.55 2.07
CA THR A 35 -21.82 -6.80 2.51
C THR A 35 -20.54 -7.38 1.90
N ILE A 36 -20.46 -8.71 1.80
CA ILE A 36 -19.35 -9.39 1.10
C ILE A 36 -19.32 -9.01 -0.37
N GLN A 37 -20.47 -8.96 -1.05
CA GLN A 37 -20.53 -8.55 -2.45
C GLN A 37 -20.08 -7.09 -2.64
N LYS A 38 -20.48 -6.17 -1.76
CA LYS A 38 -20.01 -4.78 -1.78
C LYS A 38 -18.49 -4.68 -1.57
N LEU A 39 -17.95 -5.42 -0.60
CA LEU A 39 -16.51 -5.46 -0.34
C LEU A 39 -15.73 -6.03 -1.53
N LYS A 40 -16.27 -7.06 -2.20
CA LYS A 40 -15.66 -7.62 -3.41
C LYS A 40 -15.67 -6.61 -4.55
N ALA A 41 -16.79 -5.92 -4.77
CA ALA A 41 -16.90 -4.87 -5.78
C ALA A 41 -15.89 -3.73 -5.53
N GLN A 42 -15.77 -3.28 -4.29
CA GLN A 42 -14.77 -2.26 -3.90
C GLN A 42 -13.33 -2.76 -4.06
N ALA A 43 -13.06 -4.02 -3.69
CA ALA A 43 -11.74 -4.61 -3.86
C ALA A 43 -11.35 -4.75 -5.34
N ASP A 44 -12.30 -5.11 -6.20
CA ASP A 44 -12.06 -5.21 -7.64
C ASP A 44 -11.88 -3.81 -8.27
N GLU A 45 -12.63 -2.80 -7.83
CA GLU A 45 -12.44 -1.40 -8.23
C GLU A 45 -11.08 -0.86 -7.79
N MET A 46 -10.65 -1.13 -6.55
CA MET A 46 -9.33 -0.75 -6.06
C MET A 46 -8.20 -1.41 -6.83
N LYS A 47 -8.32 -2.70 -7.17
CA LYS A 47 -7.32 -3.40 -7.99
C LYS A 47 -7.21 -2.80 -9.39
N LEU A 48 -8.34 -2.46 -10.01
CA LEU A 48 -8.35 -1.77 -11.31
C LEU A 48 -7.70 -0.39 -11.21
N ALA A 49 -7.96 0.36 -10.14
CA ALA A 49 -7.33 1.65 -9.89
C ALA A 49 -5.81 1.52 -9.68
N GLU A 50 -5.35 0.52 -8.91
CA GLU A 50 -3.92 0.25 -8.69
C GLU A 50 -3.21 -0.15 -9.98
N GLN A 51 -3.83 -0.99 -10.81
CA GLN A 51 -3.28 -1.36 -12.12
C GLN A 51 -3.10 -0.13 -13.02
N LYS A 52 -4.13 0.72 -13.12
CA LYS A 52 -4.03 1.98 -13.86
C LYS A 52 -2.93 2.89 -13.34
N ARG A 53 -2.79 3.00 -12.02
CA ARG A 53 -1.72 3.83 -11.40
C ARG A 53 -0.33 3.30 -11.72
N LYS A 54 -0.16 1.98 -11.76
CA LYS A 54 1.10 1.33 -12.12
C LYS A 54 1.45 1.54 -13.59
N GLU A 55 0.46 1.44 -14.47
CA GLU A 55 0.64 1.71 -15.91
C GLU A 55 0.98 3.18 -16.16
N GLU A 56 0.30 4.09 -15.49
CA GLU A 56 0.56 5.53 -15.61
C GLU A 56 1.97 5.88 -15.12
N LYS A 57 2.41 5.29 -14.00
CA LYS A 57 3.77 5.47 -13.50
C LYS A 57 4.81 4.98 -14.50
N ARG A 58 4.60 3.82 -15.13
CA ARG A 58 5.50 3.32 -16.18
C ARG A 58 5.57 4.27 -17.38
N ARG A 59 4.42 4.80 -17.81
CA ARG A 59 4.36 5.77 -18.90
C ARG A 59 5.11 7.06 -18.57
N GLN A 60 4.95 7.57 -17.35
CA GLN A 60 5.67 8.77 -16.89
C GLN A 60 7.19 8.55 -16.81
N GLU A 61 7.63 7.37 -16.35
CA GLU A 61 9.05 7.02 -16.31
C GLU A 61 9.67 6.93 -17.72
N GLU A 62 8.94 6.33 -18.68
CA GLU A 62 9.38 6.26 -20.08
C GLU A 62 9.43 7.64 -20.73
N GLU A 63 8.45 8.50 -20.44
CA GLU A 63 8.41 9.88 -20.94
C GLU A 63 9.51 10.75 -20.33
N ALA A 64 9.79 10.60 -19.04
CA ALA A 64 10.90 11.27 -18.36
C ALA A 64 12.26 10.86 -18.96
N LYS A 65 12.47 9.56 -19.17
CA LYS A 65 13.68 9.05 -19.84
C LYS A 65 13.83 9.62 -21.26
N LYS A 66 12.73 9.72 -22.00
CA LYS A 66 12.75 10.30 -23.35
C LYS A 66 13.07 11.79 -23.33
N GLN A 67 12.55 12.55 -22.37
CA GLN A 67 12.86 13.97 -22.21
C GLN A 67 14.31 14.18 -21.79
N GLU A 68 14.83 13.35 -20.89
CA GLU A 68 16.22 13.37 -20.48
C GLU A 68 17.15 13.01 -21.65
N GLN A 69 16.87 11.93 -22.39
CA GLN A 69 17.61 11.59 -23.61
C GLN A 69 17.61 12.74 -24.61
N LYS A 70 16.45 13.36 -24.87
CA LYS A 70 16.38 14.55 -25.72
C LYS A 70 17.22 15.71 -25.21
N ARG A 71 17.29 15.91 -23.88
CA ARG A 71 18.16 16.96 -23.31
C ARG A 71 19.63 16.62 -23.53
N LEU A 72 20.02 15.39 -23.28
CA LEU A 72 21.38 14.90 -23.48
C LEU A 72 21.80 14.95 -24.96
N GLU A 73 20.90 14.65 -25.88
CA GLU A 73 21.10 14.82 -27.33
C GLU A 73 21.25 16.28 -27.76
N ASN A 74 20.77 17.24 -26.98
CA ASN A 74 20.98 18.67 -27.23
C ASN A 74 22.19 19.24 -26.46
N ASP A 75 22.72 18.51 -25.49
CA ASP A 75 23.86 18.93 -24.70
C ASP A 75 25.16 18.53 -25.43
N PHE A 76 25.86 19.56 -25.93
CA PHE A 76 27.11 19.37 -26.65
C PHE A 76 28.20 18.68 -25.82
N ALA A 77 28.21 18.86 -24.49
CA ALA A 77 29.19 18.17 -23.64
C ALA A 77 28.94 16.67 -23.63
N TYR A 78 27.68 16.26 -23.44
CA TYR A 78 27.28 14.86 -23.48
C TYR A 78 27.50 14.24 -24.86
N LEU A 79 27.13 14.94 -25.93
CA LEU A 79 27.39 14.49 -27.29
C LEU A 79 28.88 14.32 -27.57
N LEU A 80 29.74 15.23 -27.14
CA LEU A 80 31.18 15.15 -27.38
C LEU A 80 31.79 13.93 -26.67
N ASP A 81 31.39 13.66 -25.44
CA ASP A 81 31.90 12.54 -24.65
C ASP A 81 31.38 11.17 -25.11
N ASN A 82 30.16 11.12 -25.70
CA ASN A 82 29.50 9.87 -26.09
C ASN A 82 29.44 9.64 -27.61
N SER A 83 29.89 10.58 -28.44
CA SER A 83 29.90 10.43 -29.90
C SER A 83 31.15 9.71 -30.40
N ASP A 84 31.03 9.06 -31.57
CA ASP A 84 32.14 8.33 -32.18
C ASP A 84 33.22 9.32 -32.69
N PRO A 85 34.47 9.23 -32.20
CA PRO A 85 35.58 10.08 -32.63
C PRO A 85 36.04 9.82 -34.08
N ASN A 86 35.54 8.77 -34.75
CA ASN A 86 35.98 8.35 -36.08
C ASN A 86 35.28 9.08 -37.25
N TRP A 87 34.83 10.33 -37.05
CA TRP A 87 34.18 11.14 -38.09
C TRP A 87 35.04 11.30 -39.37
N GLY A 88 36.36 11.19 -39.26
CA GLY A 88 37.30 11.23 -40.39
C GLY A 88 37.27 10.01 -41.33
N LYS A 89 36.53 8.94 -41.00
CA LYS A 89 36.40 7.74 -41.85
C LYS A 89 35.32 7.86 -42.94
N PHE A 90 34.43 8.84 -42.85
CA PHE A 90 33.32 9.07 -43.78
C PHE A 90 33.65 10.18 -44.81
N LYS A 91 34.90 10.21 -45.29
CA LYS A 91 35.35 11.15 -46.31
C LYS A 91 35.08 10.66 -47.72
#